data_AF-A0A2U3L8E7-F1
#
_entry.id   AF-A0A2U3L8E7-F1
#
_cell.length_a   1.000
_cell.length_b   1.000
_cell.length_c   1.000
_cell.angle_alpha   90.00
_cell.angle_beta   90.00
_cell.angle_gamma   90.00
#
_symmetry.space_group_name_H-M   'P 1'
#
loop_
_entity.id
_entity.type
_entity.pdbx_description
1 polymer ?
#
loop_
_entity_poly.entity_id
_entity_poly.type
_entity_poly.pdbx_seq_one_letter_code
_entity_poly.pdbx_strand_id
1 'polypeptide(L)'
;MASTRAGTMDLTVDSTGLGVTARMANTTQASDMHELVRSGNLDKMSFAFTVAKDAFDPKTNTRTIFSFDKIYDVSVVDFPAYEQTTVSARSYVKAQQELEARRLQSIKEEEAKAQEAKDRENQRRIELRNLLFKTRL
;
A
#
# COMPACT_ATOMS: atom_id res chain seq x y z
N MET A 1 3.61 1.51 -3.55
CA MET A 1 4.58 2.58 -3.19
C MET A 1 3.98 3.48 -2.11
N ALA A 2 4.81 4.02 -1.21
CA ALA A 2 4.41 4.95 -0.15
C ALA A 2 5.32 6.19 -0.17
N SER A 3 4.84 7.35 0.29
CA SER A 3 5.66 8.57 0.34
C SER A 3 5.21 9.53 1.43
N THR A 4 6.13 10.36 1.92
CA THR A 4 5.85 11.41 2.90
C THR A 4 4.92 12.47 2.31
N ARG A 5 5.11 12.84 1.03
CA ARG A 5 4.25 13.79 0.31
C ARG A 5 2.79 13.34 0.23
N ALA A 6 2.56 12.05 0.02
CA ALA A 6 1.22 11.49 -0.05
C ALA A 6 0.62 11.19 1.34
N GLY A 7 1.35 11.44 2.43
CA GLY A 7 0.92 11.12 3.79
C GLY A 7 0.81 9.61 4.05
N THR A 8 1.43 8.78 3.22
CA THR A 8 1.43 7.32 3.36
C THR A 8 2.73 6.78 3.95
N MET A 9 3.69 7.64 4.26
CA MET A 9 4.95 7.27 4.92
C MET A 9 5.26 8.25 6.05
N ASP A 10 5.61 7.70 7.21
CA ASP A 10 6.06 8.44 8.38
C ASP A 10 7.52 8.08 8.69
N LEU A 11 8.30 9.08 9.07
CA LEU A 11 9.70 8.96 9.45
C LEU A 11 9.88 9.44 10.89
N THR A 12 10.58 8.65 11.70
CA THR A 12 10.89 8.99 13.10
C THR A 12 12.36 8.73 13.37
N VAL A 13 12.99 9.57 14.19
CA VAL A 13 14.38 9.36 14.60
C VAL A 13 14.41 9.15 16.11
N ASP A 14 15.11 8.10 16.54
CA ASP A 14 15.31 7.77 17.94
C ASP A 14 16.79 7.43 18.23
N SER A 15 17.07 6.94 19.44
CA SER A 15 18.42 6.56 19.88
C SER A 15 19.02 5.36 19.13
N THR A 16 18.19 4.58 18.42
CA THR A 16 18.61 3.42 17.63
C THR A 16 18.82 3.79 16.17
N GLY A 17 17.98 4.67 15.60
CA GLY A 17 18.18 5.18 14.24
C GLY A 17 16.94 5.78 13.60
N LEU A 18 16.83 5.61 12.28
CA LEU A 18 15.69 6.07 11.48
C LEU A 18 14.61 4.98 11.40
N GLY A 19 13.48 5.24 12.05
CA GLY A 19 12.25 4.47 11.88
C GLY A 19 11.48 4.90 10.64
N VAL A 20 10.97 3.92 9.88
CA VAL A 20 10.12 4.13 8.71
C VAL A 20 8.82 3.36 8.90
N THR A 21 7.69 4.04 8.72
CA THR A 21 6.37 3.39 8.65
C THR A 21 5.73 3.69 7.30
N ALA A 22 5.53 2.67 6.48
CA ALA A 22 4.86 2.80 5.19
C ALA A 22 3.47 2.16 5.24
N ARG A 23 2.45 2.93 4.83
CA ARG A 23 1.09 2.47 4.55
C ARG A 23 1.01 2.18 3.06
N MET A 24 0.90 0.90 2.73
CA MET A 24 0.91 0.47 1.33
C MET A 24 -0.47 0.62 0.68
N ALA A 25 -0.48 1.06 -0.57
CA ALA A 25 -1.70 1.09 -1.38
C ALA A 25 -2.24 -0.33 -1.62
N ASN A 26 -3.53 -0.44 -1.88
CA ASN A 26 -4.18 -1.71 -2.19
C ASN A 26 -3.88 -2.16 -3.63
N THR A 27 -2.68 -2.69 -3.85
CA THR A 27 -2.22 -3.20 -5.15
C THR A 27 -1.56 -4.57 -4.99
N THR A 28 -1.53 -5.37 -6.06
CA THR A 28 -0.88 -6.68 -6.06
C THR A 28 0.59 -6.58 -5.64
N GLN A 29 1.34 -5.63 -6.20
CA GLN A 29 2.73 -5.39 -5.84
C GLN A 29 2.92 -5.12 -4.34
N ALA A 30 2.01 -4.36 -3.71
CA ALA A 30 2.08 -4.09 -2.29
C ALA A 30 1.79 -5.33 -1.44
N SER A 31 0.83 -6.15 -1.87
CA SER A 31 0.51 -7.43 -1.23
C SER A 31 1.66 -8.43 -1.36
N ASP A 32 2.28 -8.53 -2.55
CA ASP A 32 3.43 -9.40 -2.78
C ASP A 32 4.62 -8.99 -1.91
N MET A 33 4.90 -7.67 -1.84
CA MET A 33 5.95 -7.14 -0.97
C MET A 33 5.67 -7.41 0.50
N HIS A 34 4.42 -7.26 0.95
CA HIS A 34 4.02 -7.62 2.32
C HIS A 34 4.31 -9.09 2.60
N GLU A 35 3.93 -9.97 1.68
CA GLU A 35 4.10 -11.41 1.83
C GLU A 35 5.58 -11.81 1.85
N LEU A 36 6.41 -11.23 0.98
CA LEU A 36 7.86 -11.47 0.97
C LEU A 36 8.52 -11.05 2.29
N VAL A 37 8.09 -9.93 2.85
CA VAL A 37 8.59 -9.50 4.17
C VAL A 37 8.05 -10.39 5.29
N ARG A 38 6.78 -10.78 5.22
CA ARG A 38 6.13 -11.63 6.23
C ARG A 38 6.72 -13.04 6.27
N SER A 39 7.07 -13.60 5.11
CA SER A 39 7.68 -14.92 5.00
C SER A 39 9.17 -14.92 5.33
N GLY A 40 9.79 -13.74 5.48
CA GLY A 40 11.23 -13.60 5.71
C GLY A 40 12.08 -13.72 4.44
N ASN A 41 11.47 -13.74 3.25
CA ASN A 41 12.20 -13.70 1.99
C ASN A 41 12.85 -12.33 1.73
N LEU A 42 12.33 -11.28 2.36
CA LEU A 42 12.93 -9.94 2.39
C LEU A 42 12.91 -9.41 3.82
N ASP A 43 14.08 -9.19 4.42
CA ASP A 43 14.21 -8.76 5.82
C ASP A 43 15.11 -7.52 5.99
N LYS A 44 15.64 -6.97 4.89
CA LYS A 44 16.57 -5.84 4.87
C LYS A 44 16.07 -4.62 4.11
N MET A 45 16.70 -3.49 4.40
CA MET A 45 16.41 -2.19 3.80
C MET A 45 17.67 -1.50 3.29
N SER A 46 17.49 -0.60 2.32
CA SER A 46 18.49 0.37 1.90
C SER A 46 17.86 1.76 1.83
N PHE A 47 18.70 2.79 1.88
CA PHE A 47 18.27 4.18 1.80
C PHE A 47 19.36 5.04 1.16
N ALA A 48 18.95 5.94 0.26
CA ALA A 48 19.83 6.90 -0.37
C ALA A 48 19.78 8.26 0.34
N PHE A 49 20.94 8.88 0.56
CA PHE A 49 21.04 10.19 1.21
C PHE A 49 22.21 11.02 0.69
N THR A 50 22.19 12.29 1.09
CA THR A 50 23.31 13.23 0.97
C THR A 50 23.83 13.59 2.37
N VAL A 51 25.12 13.92 2.44
CA VAL A 51 25.83 14.16 3.70
C VAL A 51 26.06 15.65 3.87
N ALA A 52 25.65 16.19 5.01
CA ALA A 52 25.95 17.57 5.39
C ALA A 52 27.32 17.68 6.08
N LYS A 53 27.70 16.65 6.85
CA LYS A 53 28.96 16.62 7.59
C LYS A 53 29.48 15.20 7.75
N ASP A 54 30.74 14.99 7.40
CA ASP A 54 31.49 13.76 7.61
C ASP A 54 32.97 14.04 7.93
N ALA A 55 33.67 12.98 8.32
CA ALA A 55 35.12 12.92 8.32
C ALA A 55 35.58 11.59 7.74
N PHE A 56 36.80 11.59 7.21
CA PHE A 56 37.46 10.39 6.74
C PHE A 56 38.76 10.20 7.53
N ASP A 57 38.96 9.00 8.07
CA ASP A 57 40.21 8.57 8.69
C ASP A 57 40.99 7.70 7.69
N PRO A 58 42.10 8.20 7.12
CA PRO A 58 42.93 7.43 6.19
C PRO A 58 43.63 6.24 6.85
N LYS A 59 43.85 6.25 8.17
CA LYS A 59 44.58 5.18 8.87
C LYS A 59 43.75 3.90 8.97
N THR A 60 42.45 4.06 9.22
CA THR A 60 41.49 2.93 9.31
C THR A 60 40.66 2.78 8.04
N ASN A 61 40.88 3.63 7.04
CA ASN A 61 40.08 3.72 5.82
C ASN A 61 38.56 3.82 6.12
N THR A 62 38.21 4.59 7.15
CA THR A 62 36.83 4.68 7.66
C THR A 62 36.27 6.07 7.41
N ARG A 63 35.06 6.14 6.85
CA ARG A 63 34.28 7.38 6.73
C ARG A 63 33.21 7.40 7.83
N THR A 64 33.18 8.46 8.61
CA THR A 64 32.16 8.69 9.64
C THR A 64 31.26 9.84 9.21
N ILE A 65 29.96 9.55 9.07
CA ILE A 65 28.95 10.56 8.75
C ILE A 65 28.38 11.08 10.07
N PHE A 66 28.49 12.39 10.30
CA PHE A 66 27.99 13.05 11.51
C PHE A 66 26.57 13.60 11.33
N SER A 67 26.21 14.01 10.12
CA SER A 67 24.86 14.50 9.83
C SER A 67 24.48 14.29 8.37
N PHE A 68 23.24 13.84 8.16
CA PHE A 68 22.60 13.78 6.85
C PHE A 68 22.08 15.16 6.46
N ASP A 69 22.22 15.52 5.18
CA ASP A 69 21.57 16.70 4.60
C ASP A 69 20.13 16.35 4.20
N LYS A 70 19.98 15.30 3.40
CA LYS A 70 18.69 14.85 2.89
C LYS A 70 18.65 13.34 2.67
N ILE A 71 17.53 12.72 3.02
CA ILE A 71 17.19 11.34 2.67
C ILE A 71 16.24 11.37 1.45
N TYR A 72 16.56 10.61 0.41
CA TYR A 72 15.82 10.58 -0.84
C TYR A 72 14.82 9.44 -0.89
N ASP A 73 15.26 8.23 -0.55
CA ASP A 73 14.42 7.04 -0.57
C ASP A 73 14.78 6.07 0.56
N VAL A 74 13.85 5.15 0.79
CA VAL A 74 13.97 4.00 1.69
C VAL A 74 13.27 2.84 0.98
N SER A 75 13.96 1.71 0.84
CA SER A 75 13.48 0.59 0.02
C SER A 75 13.81 -0.75 0.68
N VAL A 76 12.87 -1.70 0.59
CA VAL A 76 13.12 -3.11 0.91
C VAL A 76 14.00 -3.69 -0.20
N VAL A 77 15.09 -4.36 0.17
CA VAL A 77 16.06 -4.91 -0.78
C VAL A 77 16.56 -6.27 -0.33
N ASP A 78 17.02 -7.06 -1.29
CA ASP A 78 17.70 -8.34 -1.04
C ASP A 78 19.15 -8.13 -0.60
N PHE A 79 19.86 -7.18 -1.25
CA PHE A 79 21.25 -6.83 -0.95
C PHE A 79 21.33 -5.42 -0.34
N PRO A 80 21.40 -5.28 1.00
CA PRO A 80 21.44 -3.99 1.64
C PRO A 80 22.83 -3.34 1.56
N ALA A 81 22.85 -2.01 1.51
CA ALA A 81 24.07 -1.26 1.81
C ALA A 81 24.40 -1.27 3.32
N TYR A 82 23.42 -1.61 4.16
CA TYR A 82 23.51 -1.56 5.63
C TYR A 82 22.92 -2.83 6.27
N GLU A 83 23.79 -3.73 6.72
CA GLU A 83 23.41 -5.02 7.31
C GLU A 83 22.56 -4.91 8.58
N GLN A 84 22.68 -3.80 9.31
CA GLN A 84 21.98 -3.55 10.56
C GLN A 84 20.51 -3.13 10.38
N THR A 85 20.07 -2.94 9.13
CA THR A 85 18.67 -2.63 8.86
C THR A 85 17.78 -3.84 9.10
N THR A 86 16.52 -3.57 9.45
CA THR A 86 15.47 -4.58 9.59
C THR A 86 14.17 -4.04 9.01
N VAL A 87 13.33 -4.93 8.51
CA VAL A 87 11.95 -4.62 8.12
C VAL A 87 11.00 -5.66 8.69
N SER A 88 9.76 -5.23 8.97
CA SER A 88 8.71 -6.13 9.45
C SER A 88 7.36 -5.82 8.81
N ALA A 89 6.64 -6.88 8.46
CA ALA A 89 5.29 -6.79 7.94
C ALA A 89 4.29 -6.76 9.10
N ARG A 90 3.73 -5.58 9.41
CA ARG A 90 2.74 -5.45 10.49
C ARG A 90 1.37 -5.95 10.04
N SER A 91 0.67 -6.65 10.95
CA SER A 91 -0.65 -7.26 10.75
C SER A 91 -1.77 -6.26 10.44
N TYR A 92 -1.57 -4.98 10.79
CA TYR A 92 -2.51 -3.89 10.48
C TYR A 92 -2.82 -3.77 8.99
N VAL A 93 -1.86 -4.05 8.11
CA VAL A 93 -2.05 -3.94 6.65
C VAL A 93 -3.08 -4.96 6.14
N LYS A 94 -3.01 -6.21 6.62
CA LYS A 94 -3.95 -7.27 6.25
C LYS A 94 -5.38 -6.94 6.69
N ALA A 95 -5.53 -6.41 7.91
CA ALA A 95 -6.83 -6.02 8.44
C ALA A 95 -7.47 -4.88 7.63
N GLN A 96 -6.69 -3.89 7.18
CA GLN A 96 -7.18 -2.81 6.32
C GLN A 96 -7.55 -3.30 4.92
N GLN A 97 -6.73 -4.16 4.32
CA GLN A 97 -7.03 -4.74 3.00
C GLN A 97 -8.30 -5.60 3.02
N GLU A 98 -8.50 -6.41 4.06
CA GLU A 98 -9.74 -7.18 4.24
C GLU A 98 -10.97 -6.28 4.40
N LEU A 99 -10.82 -5.16 5.13
CA LEU A 99 -11.90 -4.20 5.34
C LEU A 99 -12.30 -3.50 4.02
N GLU A 100 -11.32 -3.06 3.24
CA GLU A 100 -11.56 -2.46 1.92
C GLU A 100 -12.13 -3.46 0.92
N ALA A 101 -11.63 -4.69 0.89
CA ALA A 101 -12.14 -5.74 0.01
C ALA A 101 -13.62 -6.05 0.32
N ARG A 102 -13.99 -6.14 1.60
CA ARG A 102 -15.38 -6.29 2.04
C ARG A 102 -16.25 -5.11 1.61
N ARG A 103 -15.73 -3.88 1.73
CA ARG A 103 -16.44 -2.67 1.29
C ARG A 103 -16.67 -2.65 -0.22
N LEU A 104 -15.69 -3.06 -1.01
CA LEU A 104 -15.83 -3.14 -2.46
C LEU A 104 -16.82 -4.23 -2.88
N GLN A 105 -16.82 -5.38 -2.19
CA GLN A 105 -17.81 -6.43 -2.41
C GLN A 105 -19.23 -5.95 -2.10
N SER A 106 -19.44 -5.28 -0.98
CA SER A 106 -20.77 -4.77 -0.62
C SER A 106 -21.29 -3.75 -1.65
N ILE A 107 -20.44 -2.85 -2.15
CA ILE A 107 -20.81 -1.89 -3.20
C ILE A 107 -21.20 -2.62 -4.49
N LYS A 108 -20.42 -3.62 -4.93
CA LYS A 108 -20.75 -4.40 -6.13
C LYS A 108 -22.06 -5.17 -5.99
N GLU A 109 -22.33 -5.72 -4.81
CA GLU A 109 -23.60 -6.42 -4.54
C GLU A 109 -24.80 -5.46 -4.54
N GLU A 110 -24.65 -4.26 -3.99
CA GLU A 110 -25.68 -3.21 -4.04
C GLU A 110 -25.95 -2.76 -5.48
N GLU A 111 -24.90 -2.55 -6.28
CA GLU A 111 -25.01 -2.19 -7.69
C GLU A 111 -25.70 -3.30 -8.51
N ALA A 112 -25.33 -4.56 -8.28
CA ALA A 112 -25.96 -5.71 -8.95
C ALA A 112 -27.46 -5.82 -8.61
N LYS A 113 -27.83 -5.65 -7.33
CA LYS A 113 -29.24 -5.66 -6.91
C LYS A 113 -30.02 -4.49 -7.50
N ALA A 114 -29.42 -3.29 -7.54
CA ALA A 114 -30.03 -2.12 -8.15
C ALA A 114 -30.25 -2.32 -9.66
N GLN A 115 -29.32 -2.98 -10.34
CA GLN A 115 -29.44 -3.30 -11.76
C GLN A 115 -30.56 -4.32 -12.03
N GLU A 116 -30.61 -5.41 -11.26
CA GLU A 116 -31.69 -6.40 -11.36
C GLU A 116 -33.09 -5.82 -11.07
N ALA A 117 -33.19 -4.84 -10.16
CA ALA A 117 -34.45 -4.17 -9.86
C ALA A 117 -34.92 -3.33 -11.04
N LYS A 118 -34.01 -2.59 -11.69
CA LYS A 118 -34.30 -1.82 -12.91
C LYS A 118 -34.72 -2.74 -14.06
N ASP A 119 -34.04 -3.87 -14.23
CA ASP A 119 -34.34 -4.84 -15.29
C ASP A 119 -35.73 -5.48 -15.08
N ARG A 120 -36.07 -5.82 -13.83
CA ARG A 120 -37.41 -6.31 -13.46
C ARG A 120 -38.50 -5.27 -13.68
N GLU A 121 -38.24 -4.01 -13.33
CA GLU A 121 -39.19 -2.93 -13.57
C GLU A 121 -39.43 -2.71 -15.07
N ASN A 122 -38.37 -2.74 -15.86
CA ASN A 122 -38.45 -2.59 -17.31
C ASN A 122 -39.23 -3.75 -17.96
N GLN A 123 -39.00 -4.99 -17.51
CA GLN A 123 -39.78 -6.17 -17.94
C GLN A 123 -41.28 -6.03 -17.60
N ARG A 124 -41.61 -5.63 -16.36
CA ARG A 124 -43.01 -5.38 -15.97
C ARG A 124 -43.66 -4.29 -16.81
N ARG A 125 -42.93 -3.23 -17.14
CA ARG A 125 -43.43 -2.13 -17.97
C ARG A 125 -43.73 -2.60 -19.40
N ILE A 126 -42.86 -3.45 -19.97
CA ILE A 126 -43.05 -4.07 -21.27
C ILE A 126 -44.26 -5.01 -21.27
N GLU A 127 -44.40 -5.86 -20.25
CA GLU A 127 -45.55 -6.74 -20.09
C GLU A 127 -46.87 -5.98 -19.97
N LEU A 128 -46.93 -4.95 -19.11
CA LEU A 128 -48.11 -4.11 -18.96
C LEU A 128 -48.49 -3.42 -20.27
N ARG A 129 -47.49 -2.92 -21.02
CA ARG A 129 -47.72 -2.34 -22.35
C ARG A 129 -48.32 -3.36 -23.30
N ASN A 130 -47.76 -4.57 -23.35
CA ASN A 130 -48.24 -5.64 -24.24
C ASN A 130 -49.65 -6.14 -23.83
N LEU A 131 -49.96 -6.18 -22.53
CA LEU A 131 -51.28 -6.54 -22.02
C LEU A 131 -52.33 -5.50 -22.42
N LEU A 132 -52.04 -4.21 -22.21
CA LEU A 132 -52.92 -3.09 -22.58
C LEU A 132 -53.20 -3.02 -24.09
N PHE A 133 -52.25 -3.45 -24.92
CA PHE A 133 -52.45 -3.55 -26.37
C PHE A 133 -53.37 -4.71 -26.78
N LYS A 134 -53.46 -5.80 -25.99
CA LYS A 134 -54.33 -6.95 -26.27
C LYS A 134 -55.79 -6.72 -25.86
N THR A 135 -56.07 -5.88 -24.87
CA THR A 135 -57.44 -5.64 -24.35
C THR A 135 -58.24 -4.63 -25.18
N ARG A 136 -57.63 -4.03 -26.21
CA ARG A 136 -58.23 -2.96 -27.04
C ARG A 136 -58.68 -3.44 -28.45
N LEU A 137 -58.71 -4.76 -28.67
CA LEU A 137 -59.30 -5.46 -29.82
C LEU A 137 -60.51 -6.27 -29.32
#